data_AF-M1AZA5-F1
#
_entry.id   AF-M1AZA5-F1
#
_cell.length_a   1.000
_cell.length_b   1.000
_cell.length_c   1.000
_cell.angle_alpha   90.00
_cell.angle_beta   90.00
_cell.angle_gamma   90.00
#
_symmetry.space_group_name_H-M   'P 1'
#
loop_
_entity.id
_entity.type
_entity.pdbx_description
1 polymer ?
#
loop_
_entity_poly.entity_id
_entity_poly.type
_entity_poly.pdbx_seq_one_letter_code
_entity_poly.pdbx_strand_id
1 'polypeptide(L)'
;MENQKLTERSSSSARRSLKRKLEEDLQDDRKVSPSLSSEDGHQDLEREVRTQVEILESSFSSSESDRASSKRAIHVLSEFAKNGN
;
A
#
# COMPACT_ATOMS: atom_id res chain seq x y z
N MET A 1 36.29 50.93 17.84
CA MET A 1 35.15 51.88 17.82
C MET A 1 34.55 51.68 16.44
N GLU A 2 33.33 51.19 16.25
CA GLU A 2 32.10 51.41 16.98
C GLU A 2 31.00 50.46 16.47
N ASN A 3 30.05 50.20 17.37
CA ASN A 3 28.94 49.26 17.27
C ASN A 3 27.86 49.76 16.31
N GLN A 4 27.24 48.85 15.53
CA GLN A 4 25.88 49.06 15.04
C GLN A 4 25.01 47.83 15.32
N LYS A 5 24.18 48.03 16.35
CA LYS A 5 23.02 47.28 16.81
C LYS A 5 21.89 47.33 15.76
N LEU A 6 20.95 46.37 15.86
CA LEU A 6 19.65 46.23 15.17
C LEU A 6 19.71 45.19 14.04
N THR A 7 19.02 44.05 14.11
CA THR A 7 17.56 43.98 14.31
C THR A 7 17.18 42.57 14.74
N GLU A 8 16.39 42.46 15.81
CA GLU A 8 15.60 41.27 16.07
C GLU A 8 14.64 41.04 14.89
N ARG A 9 14.86 39.98 14.12
CA ARG A 9 13.77 39.33 13.41
C ARG A 9 13.59 37.94 14.01
N SER A 10 12.88 37.93 15.13
CA SER A 10 12.07 36.77 15.50
C SER A 10 11.28 36.30 14.28
N SER A 11 11.18 34.98 14.11
CA SER A 11 10.47 34.24 13.05
C SER A 11 11.36 33.63 11.96
N SER A 12 11.89 32.44 12.25
CA SER A 12 11.69 31.32 11.33
C SER A 12 10.72 30.35 11.96
N SER A 13 9.47 30.80 11.94
CA SER A 13 8.26 30.02 12.16
C SER A 13 8.38 28.61 11.54
N ALA A 14 8.08 27.64 12.41
CA ALA A 14 7.72 26.27 12.13
C ALA A 14 8.80 25.37 11.53
N ARG A 15 9.24 24.39 12.33
CA ARG A 15 9.53 23.03 11.83
C ARG A 15 8.28 22.52 11.13
N ARG A 16 8.10 22.91 9.86
CA ARG A 16 6.98 22.48 9.03
C ARG A 16 7.25 21.01 8.75
N SER A 17 6.66 20.13 9.54
CA SER A 17 6.55 18.74 9.17
C SER A 17 5.73 18.72 7.88
N LEU A 18 6.41 18.62 6.74
CA LEU A 18 5.81 18.31 5.45
C LEU A 18 5.24 16.90 5.59
N LYS A 19 4.00 16.80 6.08
CA LYS A 19 3.23 15.56 6.04
C LYS A 19 3.05 15.26 4.55
N ARG A 20 3.85 14.33 4.03
CA ARG A 20 3.65 13.78 2.67
C ARG A 20 2.19 13.35 2.61
N LYS A 21 1.41 14.00 1.75
CA LYS A 21 0.07 13.55 1.41
C LYS A 21 0.29 12.23 0.67
N LEU A 22 -0.13 11.12 1.27
CA LEU A 22 -0.22 9.86 0.56
C LEU A 22 -1.27 10.12 -0.53
N GLU A 23 -0.84 10.15 -1.79
CA GLU A 23 -1.75 10.24 -2.91
C GLU A 23 -2.54 8.93 -2.95
N GLU A 24 -3.84 9.01 -2.66
CA GLU A 24 -4.80 7.92 -2.86
C GLU A 24 -5.16 7.85 -4.35
N ASP A 25 -4.15 7.61 -5.18
CA ASP A 25 -4.38 7.33 -6.58
C ASP A 25 -4.07 5.85 -6.80
N LEU A 26 -5.12 5.07 -7.05
CA LEU A 26 -5.38 4.52 -8.38
C LEU A 26 -6.25 3.26 -8.27
N GLN A 27 -7.45 3.43 -8.82
CA GLN A 27 -8.24 2.44 -9.54
C GLN A 27 -8.45 1.09 -8.86
N ASP A 28 -9.64 0.99 -8.28
CA ASP A 28 -10.54 -0.17 -8.26
C ASP A 28 -10.50 -0.90 -9.62
N ASP A 29 -9.47 -1.72 -9.88
CA ASP A 29 -9.50 -2.69 -10.98
C ASP A 29 -10.44 -3.83 -10.60
N ARG A 30 -11.71 -3.45 -10.65
CA ARG A 30 -12.90 -4.26 -10.49
C ARG A 30 -12.96 -5.26 -11.62
N LYS A 31 -12.21 -6.35 -11.56
CA LYS A 31 -12.48 -7.57 -12.32
C LYS A 31 -11.55 -8.71 -11.92
N VAL A 32 -11.90 -9.40 -10.84
CA VAL A 32 -11.60 -10.83 -10.74
C VAL A 32 -12.79 -11.50 -10.07
N SER A 33 -13.70 -12.02 -10.89
CA SER A 33 -14.67 -13.01 -10.42
C SER A 33 -14.82 -14.08 -11.50
N PRO A 34 -14.03 -15.15 -11.45
CA PRO A 34 -14.44 -16.43 -12.01
C PRO A 34 -15.44 -17.04 -11.03
N SER A 35 -16.67 -17.27 -11.46
CA SER A 35 -17.62 -18.06 -10.68
C SER A 35 -17.10 -19.50 -10.64
N LEU A 36 -16.53 -19.91 -9.50
CA LEU A 36 -16.02 -21.26 -9.32
C LEU A 36 -17.15 -22.19 -8.88
N SER A 37 -17.45 -23.18 -9.71
CA SER A 37 -18.40 -24.26 -9.39
C SER A 37 -17.80 -25.19 -8.32
N SER A 38 -18.65 -25.64 -7.40
CA SER A 38 -18.37 -26.01 -6.00
C SER A 38 -17.50 -27.24 -5.70
N GLU A 39 -16.69 -27.77 -6.63
CA GLU A 39 -15.70 -28.83 -6.31
C GLU A 39 -14.30 -28.50 -6.82
N ASP A 40 -14.19 -27.88 -8.00
CA ASP A 40 -12.92 -27.36 -8.53
C ASP A 40 -12.50 -26.04 -7.87
N GLY A 41 -13.47 -25.32 -7.29
CA GLY A 41 -13.24 -24.00 -6.70
C GLY A 41 -12.35 -23.97 -5.47
N HIS A 42 -12.29 -25.04 -4.69
CA HIS A 42 -11.41 -25.10 -3.52
C HIS A 42 -9.94 -25.28 -3.92
N GLN A 43 -9.65 -26.11 -4.93
CA GLN A 43 -8.27 -26.28 -5.43
C GLN A 43 -7.77 -25.03 -6.15
N ASP A 44 -8.65 -24.35 -6.87
CA ASP A 44 -8.32 -23.07 -7.51
C ASP A 44 -8.08 -21.98 -6.47
N LEU A 45 -8.90 -21.94 -5.40
CA LEU A 45 -8.68 -21.03 -4.28
C LEU A 45 -7.34 -21.28 -3.57
N GLU A 46 -6.98 -22.53 -3.29
CA GLU A 46 -5.67 -22.85 -2.69
C GLU A 46 -4.51 -22.40 -3.56
N ARG A 47 -4.63 -22.57 -4.89
CA ARG A 47 -3.61 -22.11 -5.85
C ARG A 47 -3.50 -20.59 -5.85
N GLU A 48 -4.63 -19.90 -5.85
CA GLU A 48 -4.68 -18.43 -5.86
C GLU A 48 -4.10 -17.87 -4.54
N VAL A 49 -4.50 -18.43 -3.38
CA VAL A 49 -3.92 -18.07 -2.07
C VAL A 49 -2.41 -18.27 -2.07
N ARG A 50 -1.92 -19.42 -2.55
CA ARG A 50 -0.48 -19.69 -2.63
C ARG A 50 0.26 -18.66 -3.50
N THR A 51 -0.32 -18.31 -4.64
CA THR A 51 0.24 -17.30 -5.56
C THR A 51 0.35 -15.94 -4.88
N GLN A 52 -0.70 -15.50 -4.19
CA GLN A 52 -0.68 -14.21 -3.48
C GLN A 52 0.34 -14.19 -2.32
N VAL A 53 0.52 -15.32 -1.63
CA VAL A 53 1.56 -15.45 -0.59
C VAL A 53 2.96 -15.39 -1.20
N GLU A 54 3.22 -16.05 -2.32
CA GLU A 54 4.52 -15.99 -3.02
C GLU A 54 4.85 -14.57 -3.50
N ILE A 55 3.85 -13.80 -3.93
CA ILE A 55 4.02 -12.37 -4.26
C ILE A 55 4.47 -11.58 -3.02
N LEU A 56 3.90 -11.85 -1.85
CA LEU A 56 4.31 -11.19 -0.60
C LEU A 56 5.72 -11.61 -0.15
N GLU A 57 6.09 -12.87 -0.36
CA GLU A 57 7.43 -13.39 -0.08
C GLU A 57 8.49 -12.92 -1.11
N SER A 58 8.09 -12.41 -2.26
CA SER A 58 9.03 -11.83 -3.24
C SER A 58 9.09 -10.30 -3.17
N SER A 59 8.05 -9.65 -2.63
CA SER A 59 7.90 -8.19 -2.58
C SER A 59 8.50 -7.53 -1.32
N PHE A 60 9.76 -7.84 -0.98
CA PHE A 60 10.41 -7.32 0.23
C PHE A 60 11.14 -5.98 0.08
N SER A 61 11.15 -5.36 -1.11
CA SER A 61 11.89 -4.12 -1.33
C SER A 61 11.03 -2.86 -1.08
N SER A 62 11.70 -1.72 -0.88
CA SER A 62 11.05 -0.41 -0.71
C SER A 62 10.61 0.23 -2.04
N SER A 63 10.71 -0.48 -3.15
CA SER A 63 10.25 -0.02 -4.45
C SER A 63 8.74 0.22 -4.43
N GLU A 64 8.27 1.16 -5.25
CA GLU A 64 6.84 1.43 -5.37
C GLU A 64 6.08 0.23 -5.96
N SER A 65 6.71 -0.47 -6.90
CA SER A 65 6.17 -1.69 -7.49
C SER A 65 5.92 -2.77 -6.45
N ASP A 66 6.89 -3.04 -5.57
CA ASP A 66 6.76 -4.07 -4.53
C ASP A 66 5.69 -3.68 -3.51
N ARG A 67 5.59 -2.39 -3.15
CA ARG A 67 4.50 -1.89 -2.29
C ARG A 67 3.13 -2.06 -2.94
N ALA A 68 3.00 -1.76 -4.24
CA ALA A 68 1.74 -1.91 -4.96
C ALA A 68 1.33 -3.38 -5.06
N SER A 69 2.26 -4.26 -5.44
CA SER A 69 2.06 -5.72 -5.49
C SER A 69 1.67 -6.28 -4.13
N SER A 70 2.38 -5.89 -3.07
CA SER A 70 2.07 -6.33 -1.70
C SER A 70 0.68 -5.87 -1.24
N LYS A 71 0.33 -4.61 -1.51
CA LYS A 71 -0.99 -4.06 -1.15
C LYS A 71 -2.10 -4.82 -1.87
N ARG A 72 -1.93 -5.13 -3.15
CA ARG A 72 -2.89 -5.91 -3.92
C ARG A 72 -3.03 -7.33 -3.39
N ALA A 73 -1.92 -8.02 -3.14
CA ALA A 73 -1.93 -9.39 -2.63
C ALA A 73 -2.62 -9.48 -1.26
N ILE A 74 -2.33 -8.55 -0.34
CA ILE A 74 -3.02 -8.45 0.96
C ILE A 74 -4.52 -8.22 0.79
N HIS A 75 -4.91 -7.34 -0.13
CA HIS A 75 -6.33 -7.06 -0.39
C HIS A 75 -7.06 -8.31 -0.87
N VAL A 76 -6.50 -9.03 -1.86
CA VAL A 76 -7.08 -10.27 -2.39
C VAL A 76 -7.23 -11.34 -1.30
N LEU A 77 -6.19 -11.57 -0.50
CA LEU A 77 -6.25 -12.51 0.63
C LEU A 77 -7.32 -12.12 1.66
N SER A 78 -7.49 -10.81 1.91
CA SER A 78 -8.52 -10.31 2.82
C SER A 78 -9.92 -10.59 2.29
N GLU A 79 -10.15 -10.45 0.98
CA GLU A 79 -11.45 -10.78 0.37
C GLU A 79 -11.74 -12.28 0.47
N PHE A 80 -10.75 -13.15 0.25
CA PHE A 80 -10.94 -14.60 0.45
C PHE A 80 -11.31 -14.94 1.89
N ALA A 81 -10.68 -14.30 2.88
CA ALA A 81 -10.98 -14.53 4.28
C ALA A 81 -12.39 -14.04 4.68
N LYS A 82 -12.84 -12.90 4.13
CA LYS A 82 -14.19 -12.35 4.39
C LYS A 82 -15.28 -13.20 3.76
N ASN A 83 -15.02 -13.73 2.58
CA ASN A 83 -16.01 -14.45 1.80
C ASN A 83 -16.16 -15.91 2.22
N GLY A 84 -15.40 -16.37 3.23
CA GLY A 84 -15.60 -17.62 3.96
C GLY A 84 -16.04 -18.77 3.06
N ASN A 85 -15.19 -19.14 2.09
CA ASN A 85 -15.35 -20.42 1.38
C ASN A 85 -15.05 -21.59 2.33
#